data_AF-A0A816DKF4-F1
#
_entry.id   AF-A0A816DKF4-F1
#
_cell.length_a   1.000
_cell.length_b   1.000
_cell.length_c   1.000
_cell.angle_alpha   90.00
_cell.angle_beta   90.00
_cell.angle_gamma   90.00
#
_symmetry.space_group_name_H-M   'P 1'
#
loop_
_entity.id
_entity.type
_entity.pdbx_description
1 polymer ?
#
loop_
_entity_poly.entity_id
_entity_poly.type
_entity_poly.pdbx_seq_one_letter_code
_entity_poly.pdbx_strand_id
1 'polypeptide(L)'
;MSSNEINLSDRVSGSLFGLLICDSLGTAVECQTSGSFDPVKTLRGGGKFQLKPGQFTDDGSMALCLAFALLDDNDDSTTHQSVKQMNLYRRWYENGYLSSNGECFDIG
;
A
#
# COMPACT_ATOMS: atom_id res chain seq x y z
N MET A 1 -7.98 35.20 7.00
CA MET A 1 -7.53 33.79 7.01
C MET A 1 -7.99 33.20 5.68
N SER A 2 -7.10 32.94 4.72
CA SER A 2 -7.52 32.24 3.50
C SER A 2 -7.90 30.83 3.88
N SER A 3 -9.05 30.37 3.40
CA SER A 3 -9.43 28.96 3.45
C SER A 3 -8.32 28.13 2.78
N ASN A 4 -7.74 27.17 3.50
CA ASN A 4 -6.92 26.12 2.89
C ASN A 4 -7.85 25.26 2.03
N GLU A 5 -7.94 25.61 0.75
CA GLU A 5 -8.75 24.86 -0.21
C GLU A 5 -8.00 23.57 -0.57
N ILE A 6 -8.61 22.42 -0.28
CA ILE A 6 -8.03 21.11 -0.60
C ILE A 6 -8.06 20.93 -2.12
N ASN A 7 -6.89 20.96 -2.74
CA ASN A 7 -6.75 20.84 -4.19
C ASN A 7 -6.72 19.36 -4.63
N LEU A 8 -6.64 19.12 -5.95
CA LEU A 8 -6.61 17.76 -6.49
C LEU A 8 -5.37 16.98 -6.03
N SER A 9 -4.20 17.63 -5.96
CA SER A 9 -2.95 16.99 -5.51
C SER A 9 -3.05 16.53 -4.05
N ASP A 10 -3.68 17.32 -3.19
CA ASP A 10 -3.93 16.94 -1.79
C ASP A 10 -4.83 15.70 -1.70
N ARG A 11 -5.86 15.62 -2.56
CA ARG A 11 -6.79 14.47 -2.60
C ARG A 11 -6.11 13.21 -3.10
N VAL A 12 -5.32 13.32 -4.17
CA VAL A 12 -4.57 12.19 -4.74
C VAL A 12 -3.53 11.69 -3.73
N SER A 13 -2.73 12.59 -3.16
CA SER A 13 -1.74 12.25 -2.13
C SER A 13 -2.42 11.63 -0.89
N GLY A 14 -3.52 12.22 -0.44
CA GLY A 14 -4.32 11.73 0.67
C GLY A 14 -4.88 10.33 0.42
N SER A 15 -5.29 9.99 -0.80
CA SER A 15 -5.76 8.63 -1.13
C SER A 15 -4.63 7.60 -1.06
N LEU A 16 -3.45 7.90 -1.59
CA LEU A 16 -2.31 6.98 -1.57
C LEU A 16 -1.75 6.81 -0.14
N PHE A 17 -1.53 7.91 0.59
CA PHE A 17 -1.11 7.83 1.99
C PHE A 17 -2.17 7.18 2.87
N GLY A 18 -3.45 7.48 2.64
CA GLY A 18 -4.57 6.88 3.35
C GLY A 18 -4.58 5.35 3.20
N LEU A 19 -4.35 4.84 1.98
CA LEU A 19 -4.21 3.41 1.73
C LEU A 19 -3.07 2.81 2.55
N LEU A 20 -1.85 3.34 2.43
CA LEU A 20 -0.66 2.80 3.12
C LEU A 20 -0.81 2.85 4.65
N ILE A 21 -1.40 3.93 5.17
CA ILE A 21 -1.65 4.09 6.61
C ILE A 21 -2.71 3.10 7.10
N CYS A 22 -3.82 2.97 6.39
CA CYS A 22 -4.92 2.09 6.79
C CYS A 22 -4.52 0.61 6.71
N ASP A 23 -3.77 0.22 5.68
CA ASP A 23 -3.15 -1.11 5.59
C ASP A 23 -2.25 -1.38 6.81
N SER A 24 -1.27 -0.48 7.07
CA SER A 24 -0.37 -0.59 8.23
C SER A 24 -1.08 -0.62 9.59
N LEU A 25 -2.25 0.03 9.72
CA LEU A 25 -3.08 -0.03 10.93
C LEU A 25 -3.86 -1.36 11.01
N GLY A 26 -4.42 -1.81 9.90
CA GLY A 26 -5.26 -3.00 9.81
C GLY A 26 -4.49 -4.29 10.04
N THR A 27 -3.29 -4.42 9.46
CA THR A 27 -2.45 -5.62 9.59
C THR A 27 -2.10 -5.99 11.04
N ALA A 28 -2.05 -4.99 11.94
CA ALA A 28 -1.80 -5.21 13.37
C ALA A 28 -2.84 -6.11 14.06
N VAL A 29 -4.02 -6.27 13.46
CA VAL A 29 -5.14 -7.06 13.99
C VAL A 29 -5.74 -8.01 12.93
N GLU A 30 -5.01 -8.25 11.84
CA GLU A 30 -5.40 -9.19 10.79
C GLU A 30 -5.73 -10.56 11.40
N CYS A 31 -6.79 -11.20 10.90
CA CYS A 31 -7.28 -12.50 11.36
C CYS A 31 -7.74 -12.56 12.83
N GLN A 32 -7.91 -11.43 13.52
CA GLN A 32 -8.49 -11.37 14.86
C GLN A 32 -10.01 -11.20 14.80
N THR A 33 -10.70 -11.71 15.82
CA THR A 33 -12.15 -11.55 15.93
C THR A 33 -12.48 -10.11 16.32
N SER A 34 -13.48 -9.50 15.68
CA SER A 34 -13.91 -8.14 16.04
C SER A 34 -14.25 -8.04 17.53
N GLY A 35 -13.69 -7.04 18.22
CA GLY A 35 -13.85 -6.85 19.66
C GLY A 35 -12.95 -7.71 20.55
N SER A 36 -12.11 -8.59 19.99
CA SER A 36 -11.15 -9.40 20.77
C SER A 36 -9.81 -8.72 21.03
N PHE A 37 -9.64 -7.47 20.61
CA PHE A 37 -8.39 -6.73 20.70
C PHE A 37 -8.61 -5.28 21.11
N ASP A 38 -7.59 -4.69 21.73
CA ASP A 38 -7.60 -3.27 22.08
C ASP A 38 -7.70 -2.41 20.81
N PRO A 39 -8.51 -1.32 20.83
CA PRO A 39 -8.66 -0.44 19.68
C PRO A 39 -7.31 0.03 19.12
N VAL A 40 -7.13 -0.12 17.81
CA VAL A 40 -5.93 0.35 17.11
C VAL A 40 -5.99 1.87 17.01
N LYS A 41 -5.10 2.56 17.71
CA LYS A 41 -5.04 4.03 17.78
C LYS A 41 -3.76 4.63 17.18
N THR A 42 -2.76 3.80 16.94
CA THR A 42 -1.44 4.20 16.45
C THR A 42 -0.88 3.13 15.53
N LEU A 43 0.11 3.52 14.71
CA LEU A 43 0.91 2.59 13.90
C LEU A 43 1.82 1.77 14.84
N ARG A 44 1.27 0.74 15.48
CA ARG A 44 2.00 -0.08 16.47
C ARG A 44 2.77 -1.26 15.87
N GLY A 45 2.50 -1.62 14.61
CA GLY A 45 3.04 -2.84 14.01
C GLY A 45 2.47 -4.12 14.66
N GLY A 46 3.25 -5.20 14.67
CA GLY A 46 2.85 -6.50 15.19
C GLY A 46 2.10 -7.34 14.16
N GLY A 47 0.97 -7.91 14.55
CA GLY A 47 0.17 -8.79 13.70
C GLY A 47 0.83 -10.13 13.40
N LYS A 48 0.21 -10.88 12.48
CA LYS A 48 0.64 -12.21 12.01
C LYS A 48 2.09 -12.23 11.50
N PHE A 49 2.55 -11.13 10.92
CA PHE A 49 3.88 -11.00 10.31
C PHE A 49 4.93 -10.28 11.18
N GLN A 50 4.58 -9.91 12.42
CA GLN A 50 5.49 -9.21 13.35
C GLN A 50 6.12 -7.92 12.76
N LEU A 51 5.30 -7.13 12.06
CA LEU A 51 5.74 -5.94 11.35
C LEU A 51 6.21 -4.82 12.30
N LYS A 52 7.13 -3.99 11.82
CA LYS A 52 7.47 -2.74 12.50
C LYS A 52 6.35 -1.70 12.32
N PRO A 53 6.21 -0.73 13.23
CA PRO A 53 5.40 0.47 13.03
C PRO A 53 5.51 1.06 11.61
N GLY A 54 4.38 1.18 10.90
CA GLY A 54 4.28 1.80 9.58
C GLY A 54 4.64 0.90 8.39
N GLN A 55 4.92 -0.38 8.61
CA GLN A 55 5.06 -1.35 7.53
C GLN A 55 3.67 -1.83 7.07
N PHE A 56 3.40 -1.67 5.78
CA PHE A 56 2.19 -2.09 5.05
C PHE A 56 2.39 -3.47 4.38
N THR A 57 1.33 -4.13 3.94
CA THR A 57 1.34 -5.49 3.37
C THR A 57 1.33 -5.52 1.84
N ASP A 58 0.76 -6.56 1.24
CA ASP A 58 0.52 -6.72 -0.18
C ASP A 58 -0.38 -5.63 -0.75
N ASP A 59 -1.41 -5.17 -0.03
CA ASP A 59 -2.28 -4.05 -0.43
C ASP A 59 -1.45 -2.82 -0.81
N GLY A 60 -0.57 -2.37 0.10
CA GLY A 60 0.33 -1.24 -0.14
C GLY A 60 1.35 -1.51 -1.24
N SER A 61 1.91 -2.71 -1.29
CA SER A 61 2.92 -3.08 -2.30
C SER A 61 2.32 -3.12 -3.72
N MET A 62 1.13 -3.69 -3.88
CA MET A 62 0.39 -3.74 -5.14
C MET A 62 -0.08 -2.35 -5.57
N ALA A 63 -0.58 -1.53 -4.64
CA ALA A 63 -0.97 -0.14 -4.93
C ALA A 63 0.21 0.68 -5.45
N LEU A 64 1.40 0.56 -4.82
CA LEU A 64 2.62 1.21 -5.30
C LEU A 64 3.04 0.68 -6.67
N CYS A 65 3.01 -0.64 -6.90
CA CYS A 65 3.32 -1.20 -8.21
C CYS A 65 2.39 -0.67 -9.31
N LEU A 66 1.08 -0.55 -9.04
CA LEU A 66 0.13 0.06 -9.97
C LEU A 66 0.44 1.54 -10.21
N ALA A 67 0.70 2.32 -9.16
CA ALA A 67 1.06 3.72 -9.29
C ALA A 67 2.32 3.91 -10.17
N PHE A 68 3.35 3.09 -9.97
CA PHE A 68 4.56 3.10 -10.81
C PHE A 68 4.29 2.67 -12.26
N ALA A 69 3.38 1.73 -12.50
CA ALA A 69 3.00 1.33 -13.86
C ALA A 69 2.29 2.47 -14.62
N LEU A 70 1.57 3.35 -13.91
CA LEU A 70 0.82 4.47 -14.48
C LEU A 70 1.67 5.74 -14.72
N LEU A 71 2.84 5.87 -14.09
CA LEU A 71 3.71 7.06 -14.24
C LEU A 71 4.52 7.09 -15.55
N ASP A 72 4.52 6.02 -16.34
CA ASP A 72 5.30 5.94 -17.58
C ASP A 72 4.45 6.33 -18.79
N ASP A 73 4.36 7.65 -19.02
CA ASP A 73 3.54 8.35 -20.02
C ASP A 73 3.98 8.16 -21.49
N ASN A 74 4.94 7.27 -21.76
CA ASN A 74 5.46 7.10 -23.13
C ASN A 74 4.56 6.20 -24.03
N ASP A 75 3.49 5.61 -23.49
CA ASP A 75 2.58 4.75 -24.25
C ASP A 75 1.16 4.73 -23.66
N ASP A 76 0.23 5.43 -24.33
CA ASP A 76 -1.19 5.53 -23.96
C ASP A 76 -2.01 4.24 -24.18
N SER A 77 -1.39 3.17 -24.70
CA SER A 77 -2.13 1.92 -24.91
C SER A 77 -2.28 1.12 -23.61
N THR A 78 -3.53 0.83 -23.26
CA THR A 78 -3.92 0.07 -22.05
C THR A 78 -3.26 -1.31 -21.96
N THR A 79 -2.92 -1.93 -23.09
CA THR A 79 -2.22 -3.23 -23.16
C THR A 79 -0.78 -3.14 -22.64
N HIS A 80 -0.07 -2.04 -22.87
CA HIS A 80 1.29 -1.88 -22.34
C HIS A 80 1.28 -1.61 -20.83
N GLN A 81 0.24 -0.95 -20.31
CA GLN A 81 0.10 -0.66 -18.88
C GLN A 81 -0.16 -1.92 -18.05
N SER A 82 -1.03 -2.83 -18.50
CA SER A 82 -1.30 -4.08 -17.76
C SER A 82 -0.09 -5.03 -17.73
N VAL A 83 0.67 -5.11 -18.83
CA VAL A 83 1.93 -5.89 -18.86
C VAL A 83 2.97 -5.28 -17.91
N LYS A 84 3.12 -3.95 -17.88
CA LYS A 84 4.01 -3.26 -16.92
C LYS A 84 3.59 -3.54 -15.48
N GLN A 85 2.31 -3.40 -15.17
CA GLN A 85 1.74 -3.69 -13.86
C GLN A 85 2.05 -5.13 -13.43
N MET A 86 1.78 -6.12 -14.28
CA MET A 86 2.08 -7.53 -13.98
C MET A 86 3.57 -7.80 -13.78
N ASN A 87 4.44 -7.14 -14.54
CA ASN A 87 5.89 -7.24 -14.33
C ASN A 87 6.33 -6.65 -12.99
N LEU A 88 5.74 -5.54 -12.55
CA LEU A 88 6.03 -4.95 -11.24
C LEU A 88 5.50 -5.83 -10.10
N TYR A 89 4.31 -6.41 -10.23
CA TYR A 89 3.79 -7.40 -9.28
C TYR A 89 4.70 -8.62 -9.18
N ARG A 90 5.17 -9.12 -10.33
CA ARG A 90 6.14 -10.23 -10.36
C ARG A 90 7.45 -9.84 -9.67
N ARG A 91 7.96 -8.62 -9.86
CA ARG A 91 9.16 -8.15 -9.15
C ARG A 91 8.93 -8.07 -7.65
N TRP A 92 7.78 -7.55 -7.21
CA TRP A 92 7.43 -7.57 -5.80
C TRP A 92 7.43 -9.01 -5.26
N TYR A 93 6.75 -9.92 -5.95
CA TYR A 93 6.68 -11.34 -5.59
C TYR A 93 8.06 -12.03 -5.51
N GLU A 94 8.92 -11.82 -6.51
CA GLU A 94 10.20 -12.53 -6.61
C GLU A 94 11.31 -11.92 -5.74
N ASN A 95 11.28 -10.61 -5.47
CA ASN A 95 12.41 -9.91 -4.85
C ASN A 95 12.03 -8.80 -3.85
N GLY A 96 10.76 -8.69 -3.48
CA GLY A 96 10.31 -7.68 -2.51
C GLY A 96 10.37 -6.24 -3.04
N TYR A 97 10.39 -6.03 -4.36
CA TYR A 97 10.30 -4.68 -4.94
C TYR A 97 9.07 -3.92 -4.40
N LEU A 98 9.28 -2.71 -3.90
CA LEU A 98 8.26 -1.88 -3.25
C LEU A 98 7.57 -2.51 -2.02
N SER A 99 8.16 -3.55 -1.43
CA SER A 99 7.77 -4.05 -0.12
C SER A 99 8.20 -3.10 1.00
N SER A 100 7.41 -3.03 2.06
CA SER A 100 7.73 -2.24 3.27
C SER A 100 8.84 -2.86 4.13
N ASN A 101 9.17 -4.14 3.94
CA ASN A 101 10.21 -4.84 4.71
C ASN A 101 11.30 -5.49 3.84
N GLY A 102 11.20 -5.38 2.51
CA GLY A 102 12.15 -5.94 1.56
C GLY A 102 11.85 -7.36 1.08
N GLU A 103 10.74 -7.96 1.52
CA GLU A 103 10.32 -9.31 1.12
C GLU A 103 8.86 -9.32 0.63
N CYS A 104 8.49 -10.30 -0.19
CA CYS A 104 7.08 -10.56 -0.49
C CYS A 104 6.44 -11.38 0.64
N PHE A 105 5.35 -10.88 1.19
CA PHE A 105 4.54 -11.55 2.20
C PHE A 105 3.07 -11.13 2.06
N ASP A 106 2.18 -11.86 2.72
CA ASP A 106 0.72 -11.65 2.70
C ASP A 106 0.05 -11.69 1.32
N ILE A 107 0.70 -12.28 0.30
CA ILE A 107 0.05 -12.53 -0.98
C ILE A 107 -1.08 -13.56 -0.82
N GLY A 108 -2.27 -13.23 -1.36
CA GLY A 108 -3.47 -14.07 -1.35
C GLY A 108 -3.50 -15.22 -2.35
#